data_AF-A0AA35RB20-F1
#
_entry.id   AF-A0AA35RB20-F1
#
_cell.length_a   1.000
_cell.length_b   1.000
_cell.length_c   1.000
_cell.angle_alpha   90.00
_cell.angle_beta   90.00
_cell.angle_gamma   90.00
#
_symmetry.space_group_name_H-M   'P 1'
#
loop_
_entity.id
_entity.type
_entity.pdbx_description
1 polymer ?
#
loop_
_entity_poly.entity_id
_entity_poly.type
_entity_poly.pdbx_seq_one_letter_code
_entity_poly.pdbx_strand_id
1 'polypeptide(L)'
;MAAIMTAEEPFHRVRSEPAFSRVAVSGRSGSIDTGVGSSRLSSSGASSAGSNSPPGGSVSSLAPIKTLSEKIQGRISSGDNFFSLEFFPPRTAAGAANLINRFDRMFEGGPLFCDVTWHPAGNPGGDQETSSMAIASAALNYCSLETMLHITCANSTKEEIRQHLLKAKALGIKNL
;
A
#
# COMPACT_ATOMS: atom_id res chain seq x y z
N MET A 1 7.53 -12.91 -15.20
CA MET A 1 8.66 -12.27 -15.92
C MET A 1 8.69 -10.80 -15.52
N ALA A 2 9.70 -10.40 -14.75
CA ALA A 2 9.94 -9.02 -14.36
C ALA A 2 10.27 -8.18 -15.60
N ALA A 3 9.67 -7.00 -15.73
CA ALA A 3 10.07 -6.04 -16.75
C ALA A 3 11.24 -5.21 -16.21
N ILE A 4 12.46 -5.67 -16.51
CA ILE A 4 13.70 -4.90 -16.36
C ILE A 4 13.81 -4.02 -17.61
N MET A 5 13.81 -2.69 -17.46
CA MET A 5 14.33 -1.80 -18.51
C MET A 5 15.83 -1.65 -18.32
N THR A 6 16.60 -2.48 -19.01
CA THR A 6 18.03 -2.27 -19.29
C THR A 6 18.25 -2.51 -20.77
N ALA A 7 18.99 -1.61 -21.41
CA ALA A 7 19.24 -1.60 -22.85
C ALA A 7 20.22 -2.69 -23.30
N GLU A 8 19.96 -3.21 -24.51
CA GLU A 8 20.83 -3.90 -25.49
C GLU A 8 21.29 -5.38 -25.25
N GLU A 9 21.04 -6.19 -26.31
CA GLU A 9 21.03 -7.65 -26.57
C GLU A 9 22.42 -8.29 -26.95
N PRO A 10 22.58 -9.57 -27.45
CA PRO A 10 21.70 -10.77 -27.49
C PRO A 10 22.39 -12.13 -27.10
N PHE A 11 21.62 -13.17 -26.70
CA PHE A 11 21.82 -14.56 -27.18
C PHE A 11 20.59 -15.48 -26.87
N HIS A 12 19.89 -15.88 -27.94
CA HIS A 12 19.00 -17.04 -28.22
C HIS A 12 18.16 -17.81 -27.16
N ARG A 13 16.80 -17.70 -27.31
CA ARG A 13 15.71 -18.72 -27.51
C ARG A 13 15.66 -19.97 -26.57
N VAL A 14 14.55 -20.54 -26.04
CA VAL A 14 13.07 -20.67 -26.29
C VAL A 14 12.48 -21.26 -24.96
N ARG A 15 11.29 -20.95 -24.40
CA ARG A 15 9.91 -21.43 -24.71
C ARG A 15 8.87 -20.79 -23.77
N SER A 16 7.64 -20.80 -24.29
CA SER A 16 6.39 -20.10 -23.98
C SER A 16 5.54 -20.65 -22.82
N GLU A 17 4.79 -19.77 -22.15
CA GLU A 17 3.57 -20.01 -21.33
C GLU A 17 2.74 -18.69 -21.31
N PRO A 18 1.43 -18.71 -21.01
CA PRO A 18 0.43 -17.82 -21.63
C PRO A 18 0.34 -16.40 -21.06
N ALA A 19 -0.08 -15.49 -21.94
CA ALA A 19 -0.13 -14.05 -21.74
C ALA A 19 -1.23 -13.61 -20.76
N PHE A 20 -0.84 -12.97 -19.65
CA PHE A 20 -1.71 -12.04 -18.93
C PHE A 20 -1.75 -10.72 -19.71
N SER A 21 -2.91 -10.38 -20.24
CA SER A 21 -3.14 -9.13 -20.95
C SER A 21 -2.99 -7.93 -20.00
N ARG A 22 -2.01 -7.07 -20.28
CA ARG A 22 -1.87 -5.76 -19.63
C ARG A 22 -2.90 -4.81 -20.22
N VAL A 23 -3.86 -4.38 -19.41
CA VAL A 23 -4.77 -3.28 -19.78
C VAL A 23 -4.11 -1.95 -19.41
N ALA A 24 -3.82 -1.13 -20.41
CA ALA A 24 -3.48 0.27 -20.24
C ALA A 24 -4.79 1.06 -20.04
N VAL A 25 -4.97 1.69 -18.87
CA VAL A 25 -6.12 2.57 -18.63
C VAL A 25 -5.79 3.96 -19.16
N SER A 26 -6.45 4.31 -20.26
CA SER A 26 -6.53 5.66 -20.83
C SER A 26 -7.52 6.49 -20.01
N GLY A 27 -7.04 7.58 -19.40
CA GLY A 27 -7.84 8.49 -18.58
C GLY A 27 -8.78 9.35 -19.43
N ARG A 28 -10.08 9.26 -19.16
CA ARG A 28 -11.11 10.17 -19.68
C ARG A 28 -11.51 11.14 -18.55
N SER A 29 -11.22 12.44 -18.73
CA SER A 29 -11.64 13.49 -17.81
C SER A 29 -13.15 13.75 -17.94
N GLY A 30 -13.89 13.67 -16.83
CA GLY A 30 -15.27 14.13 -16.72
C GLY A 30 -15.35 15.31 -15.76
N SER A 31 -15.84 16.45 -16.26
CA SER A 31 -16.12 17.66 -15.48
C SER A 31 -17.25 17.45 -14.48
N ILE A 32 -17.10 17.97 -13.27
CA ILE A 32 -18.14 18.06 -12.24
C ILE A 32 -18.56 19.52 -12.07
N ASP A 33 -19.86 19.76 -12.26
CA ASP A 33 -20.56 21.03 -12.17
C ASP A 33 -20.80 21.43 -10.70
N THR A 34 -20.63 22.70 -10.38
CA THR A 34 -20.73 23.26 -9.03
C THR A 34 -21.98 24.12 -8.92
N GLY A 35 -23.05 23.55 -8.38
CA GLY A 35 -24.31 24.24 -8.11
C GLY A 35 -24.42 24.69 -6.65
N VAL A 36 -24.18 25.99 -6.40
CA VAL A 36 -24.41 26.68 -5.12
C VAL A 36 -25.88 27.08 -5.02
N GLY A 37 -26.57 26.68 -3.94
CA GLY A 37 -27.94 27.08 -3.63
C GLY A 37 -28.08 27.49 -2.17
N SER A 38 -28.19 28.80 -1.94
CA SER A 38 -28.36 29.42 -0.62
C SER A 38 -29.83 29.61 -0.23
N SER A 39 -30.03 29.65 1.09
CA SER A 39 -31.09 30.31 1.86
C SER A 39 -32.43 29.57 2.06
N ARG A 40 -32.76 29.32 3.34
CA ARG A 40 -33.77 30.10 4.09
C ARG A 40 -33.75 29.69 5.56
N LEU A 41 -33.47 30.67 6.41
CA LEU A 41 -33.62 30.62 7.86
C LEU A 41 -35.04 31.08 8.21
N SER A 42 -35.75 30.30 9.02
CA SER A 42 -36.94 30.73 9.76
C SER A 42 -36.91 30.15 11.16
N SER A 43 -37.36 30.99 12.08
CA SER A 43 -37.11 31.03 13.51
C SER A 43 -38.03 30.18 14.39
N SER A 44 -37.62 30.10 15.66
CA SER A 44 -38.42 30.08 16.90
C SER A 44 -38.95 28.75 17.44
N GLY A 45 -38.83 28.59 18.76
CA GLY A 45 -39.58 27.61 19.55
C GLY A 45 -38.79 27.04 20.72
N ALA A 46 -39.10 27.50 21.94
CA ALA A 46 -38.42 27.17 23.18
C ALA A 46 -38.97 25.91 23.89
N SER A 47 -38.12 25.37 24.76
CA SER A 47 -38.41 24.64 26.01
C SER A 47 -39.27 23.37 26.00
N SER A 48 -38.67 22.24 26.41
CA SER A 48 -39.15 21.46 27.56
C SER A 48 -38.13 20.38 27.96
N ALA A 49 -37.99 20.21 29.27
CA ALA A 49 -37.15 19.21 29.92
C ALA A 49 -37.68 17.80 29.66
N GLY A 50 -36.77 16.88 29.31
CA GLY A 50 -37.04 15.46 29.19
C GLY A 50 -35.77 14.68 29.53
N SER A 51 -35.78 14.02 30.68
CA SER A 51 -34.80 13.03 31.09
C SER A 51 -34.75 11.91 30.04
N ASN A 52 -33.61 11.75 29.36
CA ASN A 52 -33.31 10.53 28.63
C ASN A 52 -31.85 10.17 28.86
N SER A 53 -31.66 9.06 29.56
CA SER A 53 -30.41 8.31 29.63
C SER A 53 -29.83 8.13 28.23
N PRO A 54 -28.51 8.18 28.04
CA PRO A 54 -27.93 7.95 26.73
C PRO A 54 -28.27 6.52 26.28
N PRO A 55 -28.77 6.31 25.05
CA PRO A 55 -28.83 4.97 24.50
C PRO A 55 -27.39 4.46 24.43
N GLY A 56 -27.14 3.31 25.05
CA GLY A 56 -25.88 2.61 24.93
C GLY A 56 -25.57 2.46 23.44
N GLY A 57 -24.57 3.22 22.98
CA GLY A 57 -24.08 3.13 21.62
C GLY A 57 -23.74 1.68 21.35
N SER A 58 -24.41 1.10 20.37
CA SER A 58 -23.98 -0.14 19.74
C SER A 58 -22.50 0.04 19.40
N VAL A 59 -21.63 -0.59 20.19
CA VAL A 59 -20.23 -0.74 19.82
C VAL A 59 -20.26 -1.56 18.54
N SER A 60 -20.18 -0.87 17.41
CA SER A 60 -20.04 -1.47 16.09
C SER A 60 -18.91 -2.45 16.22
N SER A 61 -19.22 -3.75 16.23
CA SER A 61 -18.22 -4.79 16.31
C SER A 61 -17.27 -4.54 15.14
N LEU A 62 -16.07 -4.02 15.41
CA LEU A 62 -15.08 -3.87 14.37
C LEU A 62 -14.89 -5.25 13.77
N ALA A 63 -15.20 -5.38 12.48
CA ALA A 63 -14.95 -6.62 11.77
C ALA A 63 -13.46 -6.99 12.01
N PRO A 64 -13.14 -8.27 12.26
CA PRO A 64 -11.78 -8.68 12.51
C PRO A 64 -10.84 -8.17 11.42
N ILE A 65 -9.69 -7.60 11.80
CA ILE A 65 -8.68 -7.17 10.83
C ILE A 65 -8.18 -8.42 10.10
N LYS A 66 -8.52 -8.52 8.82
CA LYS A 66 -8.07 -9.61 7.94
C LYS A 66 -6.60 -9.47 7.61
N THR A 67 -5.88 -10.58 7.63
CA THR A 67 -4.52 -10.72 7.10
C THR A 67 -4.52 -10.53 5.58
N LEU A 68 -3.34 -10.23 5.00
CA LEU A 68 -3.20 -10.13 3.54
C LEU A 68 -3.59 -11.44 2.84
N SER A 69 -3.21 -12.60 3.41
CA SER A 69 -3.58 -13.91 2.87
C SER A 69 -5.10 -14.10 2.79
N GLU A 70 -5.85 -13.73 3.84
CA GLU A 70 -7.32 -13.80 3.84
C GLU A 70 -7.95 -12.83 2.84
N LYS A 71 -7.36 -11.64 2.65
CA LYS A 71 -7.82 -10.68 1.64
C LYS A 71 -7.64 -11.24 0.22
N ILE A 72 -6.46 -11.81 -0.08
CA ILE A 72 -6.15 -12.46 -1.36
C ILE A 72 -7.11 -13.62 -1.61
N GLN A 73 -7.25 -14.53 -0.63
CA GLN A 73 -8.14 -15.68 -0.75
C GLN A 73 -9.59 -15.24 -0.94
N GLY A 74 -10.03 -14.19 -0.25
CA GLY A 74 -11.36 -13.61 -0.43
C GLY A 74 -11.63 -13.15 -1.86
N ARG A 75 -10.67 -12.45 -2.49
CA ARG A 75 -10.77 -12.00 -3.89
C ARG A 75 -10.79 -13.16 -4.88
N ILE A 76 -9.93 -14.16 -4.66
CA ILE A 76 -9.90 -15.38 -5.48
C ILE A 76 -11.25 -16.10 -5.40
N SER A 77 -11.81 -16.26 -4.21
CA SER A 77 -13.09 -16.94 -3.99
C SER A 77 -14.29 -16.16 -4.53
N SER A 78 -14.27 -14.82 -4.55
CA SER A 78 -15.33 -14.01 -5.17
C SER A 78 -15.20 -13.89 -6.69
N GLY A 79 -14.04 -14.24 -7.26
CA GLY A 79 -13.74 -14.01 -8.68
C GLY A 79 -13.40 -12.55 -9.00
N ASP A 80 -13.14 -11.72 -7.98
CA ASP A 80 -12.75 -10.33 -8.17
C ASP A 80 -11.28 -10.23 -8.57
N ASN A 81 -11.02 -9.56 -9.70
CA ASN A 81 -9.66 -9.25 -10.10
C ASN A 81 -9.01 -8.28 -9.11
N PHE A 82 -7.71 -8.44 -8.89
CA PHE A 82 -6.88 -7.55 -8.08
C PHE A 82 -5.46 -7.48 -8.66
N PHE A 83 -4.70 -6.50 -8.22
CA PHE A 83 -3.29 -6.33 -8.58
C PHE A 83 -2.49 -5.83 -7.38
N SER A 84 -1.17 -5.99 -7.46
CA SER A 84 -0.20 -5.40 -6.54
C SER A 84 0.83 -4.57 -7.31
N LEU A 85 1.62 -3.78 -6.59
CA LEU A 85 2.65 -2.91 -7.15
C LEU A 85 3.98 -3.15 -6.44
N GLU A 86 5.05 -3.36 -7.20
CA GLU A 86 6.41 -3.54 -6.66
C GLU A 86 7.25 -2.27 -6.84
N PHE A 87 7.97 -1.88 -5.79
CA PHE A 87 8.81 -0.69 -5.75
C PHE A 87 10.25 -0.98 -5.32
N PHE A 88 11.15 -0.17 -5.87
CA PHE A 88 12.57 -0.21 -5.56
C PHE A 88 12.95 0.98 -4.68
N PRO A 89 13.63 0.74 -3.54
CA PRO A 89 14.12 1.83 -2.70
C PRO A 89 15.05 2.76 -3.50
N PRO A 90 14.80 4.07 -3.50
CA PRO A 90 15.60 5.02 -4.25
C PRO A 90 16.97 5.20 -3.62
N ARG A 91 17.96 5.62 -4.41
CA ARG A 91 19.34 5.83 -3.93
C ARG A 91 19.58 7.21 -3.30
N THR A 92 18.60 8.12 -3.37
CA THR A 92 18.73 9.50 -2.92
C THR A 92 17.54 9.94 -2.08
N ALA A 93 17.77 10.89 -1.17
CA ALA A 93 16.77 11.57 -0.35
C ALA A 93 15.59 12.11 -1.17
N ALA A 94 15.90 12.88 -2.21
CA ALA A 94 14.90 13.44 -3.11
C ALA A 94 14.10 12.34 -3.82
N GLY A 95 14.76 11.22 -4.17
CA GLY A 95 14.08 10.05 -4.72
C GLY A 95 13.12 9.41 -3.72
N ALA A 96 13.48 9.34 -2.44
CA ALA A 96 12.62 8.83 -1.37
C ALA A 96 11.37 9.70 -1.22
N ALA A 97 11.52 11.02 -1.09
CA ALA A 97 10.40 11.95 -1.02
C ALA A 97 9.46 11.85 -2.25
N ASN A 98 10.04 11.75 -3.46
CA ASN A 98 9.27 11.57 -4.69
C ASN A 98 8.51 10.23 -4.74
N LEU A 99 9.08 9.17 -4.16
CA LEU A 99 8.44 7.87 -4.09
C LEU A 99 7.25 7.88 -3.12
N ILE A 100 7.37 8.56 -1.97
CA ILE A 100 6.24 8.72 -1.04
C ILE A 100 5.06 9.42 -1.73
N ASN A 101 5.30 10.52 -2.43
CA ASN A 101 4.26 11.20 -3.22
C ASN A 101 3.63 10.29 -4.30
N ARG A 102 4.40 9.33 -4.81
CA ARG A 102 3.92 8.34 -5.79
C ARG A 102 3.02 7.29 -5.14
N PHE A 103 3.31 6.88 -3.91
CA PHE A 103 2.44 5.96 -3.17
C PHE A 103 1.04 6.51 -3.02
N ASP A 104 0.89 7.78 -2.62
CA ASP A 104 -0.43 8.41 -2.46
C ASP A 104 -1.23 8.39 -3.77
N ARG A 105 -0.59 8.76 -4.88
CA ARG A 105 -1.24 8.73 -6.21
C ARG A 105 -1.59 7.33 -6.69
N MET A 106 -0.75 6.34 -6.37
CA MET A 106 -0.99 4.96 -6.79
C MET A 106 -2.00 4.24 -5.88
N PHE A 107 -2.15 4.70 -4.64
CA PHE A 107 -3.19 4.23 -3.72
C PHE A 107 -4.60 4.48 -4.29
N GLU A 108 -4.81 5.58 -5.03
CA GLU A 108 -6.07 5.88 -5.73
C GLU A 108 -6.47 4.78 -6.73
N GLY A 109 -5.50 4.03 -7.27
CA GLY A 109 -5.75 2.90 -8.16
C GLY A 109 -6.31 1.66 -7.46
N GLY A 110 -6.37 1.65 -6.13
CA GLY A 110 -6.86 0.54 -5.32
C GLY A 110 -6.05 -0.77 -5.45
N PRO A 111 -4.70 -0.74 -5.40
CA PRO A 111 -3.93 -1.98 -5.31
C PRO A 111 -4.30 -2.74 -4.04
N LEU A 112 -4.27 -4.08 -4.10
CA LEU A 112 -4.57 -4.91 -2.92
C LEU A 112 -3.46 -4.80 -1.87
N PHE A 113 -2.22 -4.72 -2.34
CA PHE A 113 -1.01 -4.53 -1.54
C PHE A 113 0.13 -4.00 -2.43
N CYS A 114 1.24 -3.59 -1.82
CA CYS A 114 2.49 -3.29 -2.51
C CYS A 114 3.68 -4.02 -1.90
N ASP A 115 4.73 -4.13 -2.69
CA ASP A 115 5.97 -4.83 -2.36
C ASP A 115 7.14 -3.86 -2.40
N VAL A 116 8.02 -3.91 -1.40
CA VAL A 116 9.27 -3.14 -1.37
C VAL A 116 10.44 -4.11 -1.43
N THR A 117 11.25 -3.97 -2.49
CA THR A 117 12.36 -4.87 -2.76
C THR A 117 13.53 -4.70 -1.78
N TRP A 118 14.37 -5.73 -1.71
CA TRP A 118 15.52 -5.81 -0.80
C TRP A 118 16.81 -6.13 -1.55
N HIS A 119 17.81 -5.25 -1.41
CA HIS A 119 19.12 -5.46 -2.01
C HIS A 119 20.23 -5.10 -1.01
N PRO A 120 21.13 -6.04 -0.65
CA PRO A 120 22.16 -5.83 0.38
C PRO A 120 23.03 -4.58 0.17
N ALA A 121 23.41 -4.27 -1.07
CA ALA A 121 24.21 -3.08 -1.39
C ALA A 121 23.52 -1.73 -1.07
N GLY A 122 22.23 -1.71 -0.73
CA GLY A 122 21.48 -0.52 -0.34
C GLY A 122 21.38 -0.27 1.16
N ASN A 123 22.05 -1.06 2.00
CA ASN A 123 21.82 -1.08 3.45
C ASN A 123 20.31 -1.16 3.80
N PRO A 124 19.60 -2.17 3.28
CA PRO A 124 18.13 -2.20 3.25
C PRO A 124 17.49 -2.29 4.64
N GLY A 125 18.21 -2.81 5.64
CA GLY A 125 17.78 -2.85 7.05
C GLY A 125 18.19 -1.62 7.88
N GLY A 126 18.90 -0.65 7.29
CA GLY A 126 19.37 0.56 7.96
C GLY A 126 18.27 1.56 8.30
N ASP A 127 18.66 2.67 8.94
CA ASP A 127 17.76 3.76 9.36
C ASP A 127 17.68 4.92 8.36
N GLN A 128 18.40 4.82 7.23
CA GLN A 128 18.33 5.83 6.19
C GLN A 128 16.98 5.82 5.49
N GLU A 129 16.49 6.99 5.10
CA GLU A 129 15.22 7.15 4.37
C GLU A 129 15.19 6.42 3.01
N THR A 130 16.37 6.05 2.49
CA THR A 130 16.55 5.27 1.26
C THR A 130 16.56 3.75 1.49
N SER A 131 16.51 3.28 2.75
CA SER A 131 16.51 1.86 3.06
C SER A 131 15.16 1.22 2.71
N SER A 132 15.17 -0.07 2.33
CA SER A 132 13.93 -0.83 2.11
C SER A 132 13.00 -0.77 3.31
N MET A 133 13.56 -0.86 4.52
CA MET A 133 12.82 -0.84 5.76
C MET A 133 12.14 0.51 6.04
N ALA A 134 12.83 1.63 5.76
CA ALA A 134 12.26 2.97 5.91
C ALA A 134 11.14 3.21 4.88
N ILE A 135 11.37 2.83 3.62
CA ILE A 135 10.36 2.98 2.54
C ILE A 135 9.13 2.11 2.83
N ALA A 136 9.29 0.86 3.23
CA ALA A 136 8.18 -0.02 3.58
C ALA A 136 7.39 0.49 4.79
N SER A 137 8.10 0.97 5.82
CA SER A 137 7.46 1.62 6.97
C SER A 137 6.67 2.85 6.56
N ALA A 138 7.19 3.66 5.64
CA ALA A 138 6.50 4.86 5.19
C ALA A 138 5.24 4.54 4.37
N ALA A 139 5.32 3.55 3.46
CA ALA A 139 4.17 3.07 2.70
C ALA A 139 3.04 2.58 3.62
N LEU A 140 3.40 1.81 4.66
CA LEU A 140 2.43 1.29 5.64
C LEU A 140 1.83 2.38 6.53
N ASN A 141 2.68 3.19 7.16
CA ASN A 141 2.27 4.07 8.27
C ASN A 141 1.77 5.44 7.81
N TYR A 142 2.22 5.95 6.66
CA TYR A 142 1.81 7.27 6.15
C TYR A 142 0.84 7.15 4.97
N CYS A 143 1.03 6.17 4.08
CA CYS A 143 0.18 6.01 2.89
C CYS A 143 -0.94 4.97 3.08
N SER A 144 -1.03 4.33 4.26
CA SER A 144 -2.04 3.30 4.56
C SER A 144 -2.09 2.14 3.55
N LEU A 145 -0.95 1.85 2.91
CA LEU A 145 -0.81 0.74 1.97
C LEU A 145 -0.50 -0.55 2.72
N GLU A 146 -1.26 -1.60 2.44
CA GLU A 146 -0.86 -2.96 2.84
C GLU A 146 0.47 -3.28 2.17
N THR A 147 1.53 -3.46 2.98
CA THR A 147 2.91 -3.50 2.48
C THR A 147 3.56 -4.84 2.80
N MET A 148 4.23 -5.43 1.82
CA MET A 148 5.16 -6.56 1.94
C MET A 148 6.60 -6.07 1.78
N LEU A 149 7.46 -6.44 2.72
CA LEU A 149 8.88 -6.11 2.67
C LEU A 149 9.67 -7.36 2.29
N HIS A 150 10.32 -7.36 1.13
CA HIS A 150 11.23 -8.44 0.78
C HIS A 150 12.38 -8.51 1.80
N ILE A 151 12.85 -9.71 2.09
CA ILE A 151 14.10 -9.95 2.84
C ILE A 151 14.84 -11.09 2.16
N THR A 152 16.09 -10.85 1.77
CA THR A 152 16.97 -11.92 1.28
C THR A 152 17.93 -12.37 2.38
N CYS A 153 18.26 -13.66 2.39
CA CYS A 153 19.19 -14.26 3.35
C CYS A 153 20.62 -14.43 2.81
N ALA A 154 20.87 -14.05 1.56
CA ALA A 154 22.19 -14.17 0.95
C ALA A 154 23.21 -13.28 1.69
N ASN A 155 24.36 -13.84 2.04
CA ASN A 155 25.45 -13.16 2.75
C ASN A 155 25.02 -12.51 4.08
N SER A 156 23.99 -13.05 4.73
CA SER A 156 23.53 -12.58 6.05
C SER A 156 23.62 -13.72 7.07
N THR A 157 24.02 -13.39 8.29
CA THR A 157 23.98 -14.27 9.44
C THR A 157 22.54 -14.46 9.94
N LYS A 158 22.31 -15.52 10.71
CA LYS A 158 21.02 -15.76 11.35
C LYS A 158 20.63 -14.62 12.29
N GLU A 159 21.62 -14.07 12.99
CA GLU A 159 21.46 -12.96 13.93
C GLU A 159 21.03 -11.68 13.23
N GLU A 160 21.64 -11.34 12.09
CA GLU A 160 21.26 -10.18 11.26
C GLU A 160 19.83 -10.31 10.74
N ILE A 161 19.46 -11.48 10.20
CA ILE A 161 18.08 -11.72 9.74
C ILE A 161 17.11 -11.60 10.92
N ARG A 162 17.45 -12.14 12.09
CA ARG A 162 16.62 -12.00 13.29
C ARG A 162 16.41 -10.52 13.68
N GLN A 163 17.47 -9.71 13.58
CA GLN A 163 17.36 -8.27 13.85
C GLN A 163 16.47 -7.56 12.83
N HIS A 164 16.59 -7.87 11.55
CA HIS A 164 15.72 -7.31 10.51
C HIS A 164 14.24 -7.66 10.73
N LEU A 165 13.94 -8.92 11.08
CA LEU A 165 12.57 -9.37 11.38
C LEU A 165 11.99 -8.66 12.61
N LEU A 166 12.78 -8.52 13.67
CA LEU A 166 12.34 -7.80 14.88
C LEU A 166 12.08 -6.33 14.59
N LYS A 167 12.94 -5.68 13.80
CA LYS A 167 12.78 -4.28 13.43
C LYS A 167 11.56 -4.08 12.53
N ALA A 168 11.36 -4.93 11.51
CA ALA A 168 10.17 -4.91 10.67
C ALA A 168 8.88 -5.05 11.51
N LYS A 169 8.86 -6.01 12.44
CA LYS A 169 7.74 -6.20 13.38
C LYS A 169 7.49 -4.96 14.26
N ALA A 170 8.55 -4.34 14.78
CA ALA A 170 8.44 -3.12 15.59
C ALA A 170 7.88 -1.93 14.81
N LEU A 171 8.13 -1.87 13.50
CA LEU A 171 7.58 -0.86 12.58
C LEU A 171 6.14 -1.18 12.10
N GLY A 172 5.57 -2.29 12.58
CA GLY A 172 4.21 -2.71 12.23
C GLY A 172 4.09 -3.51 10.93
N ILE A 173 5.21 -3.81 10.24
CA ILE A 173 5.22 -4.61 9.02
C ILE A 173 4.90 -6.06 9.37
N LYS A 174 3.88 -6.61 8.70
CA LYS A 174 3.34 -7.96 8.96
C LYS A 174 3.53 -8.95 7.82
N ASN A 175 3.87 -8.46 6.62
CA ASN A 175 4.05 -9.27 5.42
C ASN A 175 5.52 -9.16 4.99
N LEU A 176 6.18 -10.31 4.80
CA LEU A 176 7.60 -10.44 4.50
C LEU A 176 7.82 -11.50 3.42
#